data_AF-A0A376VGL9-F1
#
_entry.id   AF-A0A376VGL9-F1
#
_cell.length_a   1.000
_cell.length_b   1.000
_cell.length_c   1.000
_cell.angle_alpha   90.00
_cell.angle_beta   90.00
_cell.angle_gamma   90.00
#
_symmetry.space_group_name_H-M   'P 1'
#
loop_
_entity.id
_entity.type
_entity.pdbx_description
1 polymer ?
#
loop_
_entity_poly.entity_id
_entity_poly.type
_entity_poly.pdbx_seq_one_letter_code
_entity_poly.pdbx_strand_id
1 'polypeptide(L)'
;MDLYPANAQDMQDPLLALLEDYNKGDLEKQVPPAQSGPQPGKAGRDRPIVIMLDPGHGGEDSGAVGKYKTREKDVVLQIARRCAL
;
A
#
# COMPACT_ATOMS: atom_id res chain seq x y z
N MET A 1 -1.42 14.09 -18.05
CA MET A 1 -1.34 13.28 -19.28
C MET A 1 -2.09 12.00 -18.96
N ASP A 2 -3.26 11.80 -19.57
CA ASP A 2 -4.09 10.63 -19.31
C ASP A 2 -3.45 9.44 -20.05
N LEU A 3 -3.17 8.36 -19.33
CA LEU A 3 -2.45 7.18 -19.82
C LEU A 3 -3.40 6.09 -20.33
N TYR A 4 -4.72 6.33 -20.32
CA TYR A 4 -5.68 5.35 -20.78
C TYR A 4 -5.84 5.34 -22.30
N PRO A 5 -5.82 4.16 -22.95
CA PRO A 5 -6.05 4.05 -24.37
C PRO A 5 -7.49 4.49 -24.70
N ALA A 6 -7.62 5.51 -25.55
CA ALA A 6 -8.91 6.05 -25.97
C ALA A 6 -9.74 5.07 -26.83
N ASN A 7 -9.12 3.98 -27.31
CA ASN A 7 -9.78 2.94 -28.07
C ASN A 7 -9.96 1.68 -27.20
N ALA A 8 -11.13 1.58 -26.57
CA ALA A 8 -11.56 0.47 -25.71
C ALA A 8 -11.89 -0.82 -26.51
N GLN A 9 -11.04 -1.23 -27.45
CA GLN A 9 -11.16 -2.51 -28.15
C GLN A 9 -10.34 -3.62 -27.49
N ASP A 10 -9.52 -3.27 -26.50
CA ASP A 10 -8.69 -4.24 -25.79
C ASP A 10 -9.55 -4.95 -24.75
N MET A 11 -9.87 -6.20 -25.06
CA MET A 11 -10.62 -7.18 -24.27
C MET A 11 -9.97 -7.53 -22.91
N GLN A 12 -8.94 -6.78 -22.50
CA GLN A 12 -8.17 -6.88 -21.26
C GLN A 12 -7.94 -5.49 -20.64
N ASP A 13 -8.95 -4.61 -20.60
CA ASP A 13 -8.89 -3.41 -19.77
C ASP A 13 -9.06 -3.79 -18.28
N PRO A 14 -8.01 -3.67 -17.46
CA PRO A 14 -8.06 -4.06 -16.05
C PRO A 14 -8.99 -3.18 -15.23
N LEU A 15 -9.21 -1.92 -15.62
CA LEU A 15 -10.11 -1.02 -14.89
C LEU A 15 -11.57 -1.33 -15.20
N LEU A 16 -11.90 -1.59 -16.46
CA LEU A 16 -13.25 -2.01 -16.85
C LEU A 16 -13.62 -3.35 -16.21
N ALA A 17 -12.69 -4.30 -16.20
CA ALA A 17 -12.87 -5.58 -15.52
C ALA A 17 -13.16 -5.40 -14.02
N LEU A 18 -12.42 -4.49 -13.35
CA LEU A 18 -12.64 -4.19 -11.93
C LEU A 18 -13.98 -3.49 -11.67
N LEU A 19 -14.40 -2.59 -12.56
CA LEU A 19 -15.71 -1.93 -12.47
C LEU A 19 -16.86 -2.92 -12.69
N GLU A 20 -16.69 -3.86 -13.62
CA GLU A 20 -17.65 -4.94 -13.86
C GLU A 20 -17.78 -5.85 -12.64
N ASP A 21 -16.66 -6.27 -12.05
CA ASP A 21 -16.65 -7.10 -10.85
C ASP A 21 -17.28 -6.37 -9.65
N TYR A 22 -17.08 -5.06 -9.54
CA TYR A 22 -17.75 -4.21 -8.55
C TYR A 22 -19.27 -4.19 -8.74
N ASN A 23 -19.72 -3.90 -9.97
CA ASN A 23 -21.14 -3.82 -10.30
C ASN A 23 -21.85 -5.18 -10.19
N LYS A 24 -21.13 -6.29 -10.41
CA LYS A 24 -21.62 -7.67 -10.21
C LYS A 24 -21.62 -8.09 -8.74
N GLY A 25 -21.08 -7.27 -7.83
CA GLY A 25 -20.96 -7.58 -6.40
C GLY A 25 -19.96 -8.70 -6.09
N ASP A 26 -19.04 -9.00 -7.01
CA ASP A 26 -18.10 -10.11 -6.89
C ASP A 26 -16.74 -9.69 -6.30
N LEU A 27 -16.57 -8.39 -6.03
CA LEU A 27 -15.36 -7.84 -5.41
C LEU A 27 -15.00 -8.58 -4.12
N GLU A 28 -16.01 -8.92 -3.30
CA GLU A 28 -15.83 -9.60 -2.02
C GLU A 28 -15.34 -11.06 -2.14
N LYS A 29 -15.57 -11.74 -3.28
CA LYS A 29 -15.09 -13.12 -3.47
C LYS A 29 -13.60 -13.21 -3.83
N GLN A 30 -13.05 -12.13 -4.40
CA GLN A 30 -11.65 -12.05 -4.79
C GLN A 30 -10.75 -11.48 -3.69
N VAL A 31 -11.32 -10.78 -2.70
CA VAL A 31 -10.55 -10.44 -1.49
C VAL A 31 -10.37 -11.73 -0.69
N PRO A 32 -9.13 -12.13 -0.33
CA PRO A 32 -8.95 -13.20 0.64
C PRO A 32 -9.84 -12.93 1.84
N PRO A 33 -10.58 -13.93 2.37
CA PRO A 33 -11.42 -13.73 3.54
C PRO A 33 -10.54 -13.07 4.58
N ALA A 34 -10.99 -11.92 5.08
CA ALA A 34 -10.22 -11.11 6.00
C ALA A 34 -9.88 -11.97 7.23
N GLN A 35 -8.71 -12.61 7.23
CA GLN A 35 -8.13 -13.33 8.37
C GLN A 35 -7.72 -12.34 9.48
N SER A 36 -8.18 -11.09 9.38
CA SER A 36 -7.97 -9.97 10.30
C SER A 36 -8.90 -10.01 11.51
N GLY A 37 -9.40 -11.19 11.89
CA GLY A 37 -9.87 -11.40 13.25
C GLY A 37 -8.66 -11.40 14.20
N PRO A 38 -8.80 -10.98 15.47
CA PRO A 38 -7.75 -11.14 16.45
C PRO A 38 -7.32 -12.61 16.50
N GLN A 39 -6.08 -12.90 16.10
CA GLN A 39 -5.57 -14.26 16.22
C GLN A 39 -5.52 -14.66 17.70
N PRO A 40 -5.99 -15.87 18.06
CA PRO A 40 -5.98 -16.34 19.44
C PRO A 40 -4.55 -16.38 20.01
N GLY A 41 -4.43 -16.16 21.31
CA GLY A 41 -3.15 -16.11 22.02
C GLY A 41 -2.56 -14.71 22.19
N LYS A 42 -1.57 -14.59 23.09
CA LYS A 42 -0.89 -13.35 23.44
C LYS A 42 0.21 -13.04 22.42
N ALA A 43 0.16 -11.87 21.80
CA ALA A 43 1.21 -11.38 20.90
C ALA A 43 2.57 -11.33 21.64
N GLY A 44 3.63 -11.81 20.99
CA GLY A 44 4.97 -11.92 21.57
C GLY A 44 5.19 -13.15 22.47
N ARG A 45 4.15 -13.96 22.72
CA ARG A 45 4.28 -15.29 23.35
C ARG A 45 3.81 -16.39 22.43
N ASP A 46 2.54 -16.35 22.05
CA ASP A 46 1.88 -17.42 21.29
C ASP A 46 1.93 -17.19 19.77
N ARG A 47 2.21 -15.95 19.36
CA ARG A 47 2.36 -15.53 17.96
C ARG A 47 3.33 -14.36 17.83
N PRO A 48 4.02 -14.20 16.69
CA PRO A 48 4.93 -13.08 16.47
C PRO A 48 4.19 -11.73 16.55
N ILE A 49 4.89 -10.71 17.03
CA ILE A 49 4.44 -9.32 16.92
C ILE A 49 4.84 -8.84 15.52
N VAL A 50 3.85 -8.51 14.70
CA VAL A 50 4.08 -7.89 13.40
C VAL A 50 3.91 -6.39 13.58
N ILE A 51 4.98 -5.63 13.36
CA ILE A 51 4.99 -4.16 13.40
C ILE A 51 5.22 -3.66 11.98
N MET A 52 4.34 -2.79 11.50
CA MET A 52 4.52 -2.10 10.23
C MET A 52 5.22 -0.77 10.47
N LEU A 53 6.28 -0.50 9.70
CA LEU A 53 6.92 0.81 9.64
C LEU A 53 6.58 1.44 8.30
N ASP A 54 6.03 2.65 8.31
CA ASP A 54 5.64 3.39 7.11
C ASP A 54 6.42 4.72 7.02
N PRO A 55 7.62 4.72 6.39
CA PRO A 55 8.37 5.95 6.19
C PRO A 55 7.64 6.84 5.19
N GLY A 56 7.12 7.98 5.66
CA GLY A 56 6.33 8.90 4.85
C GLY A 56 7.06 9.48 3.63
N HIS A 57 6.26 9.98 2.69
CA HIS A 57 6.70 10.50 1.38
C HIS A 57 7.43 9.46 0.52
N GLY A 58 8.16 9.90 -0.50
CA GLY A 58 8.89 8.99 -1.40
C GLY A 58 8.71 9.36 -2.87
N GLY A 59 9.59 8.82 -3.72
CA GLY A 59 9.55 9.10 -5.16
C GLY A 59 9.71 10.60 -5.44
N GLU A 60 8.74 11.19 -6.11
CA GLU A 60 8.70 12.62 -6.46
C GLU A 60 8.42 13.51 -5.25
N ASP A 61 7.55 13.06 -4.32
CA ASP A 61 7.24 13.80 -3.09
C ASP A 61 8.43 13.76 -2.13
N SER A 62 9.10 14.89 -1.93
CA SER A 62 10.22 15.02 -0.99
C SER A 62 9.78 15.15 0.46
N GLY A 63 8.52 15.50 0.70
CA GLY A 63 8.09 16.06 1.97
C GLY A 63 8.69 17.42 2.27
N ALA A 64 8.75 17.75 3.56
CA ALA A 64 9.38 18.98 4.03
C ALA A 64 10.87 19.04 3.63
N VAL A 65 11.31 20.25 3.26
CA VAL A 65 12.71 20.54 2.90
C VAL A 65 13.30 21.53 3.90
N GLY A 66 14.32 21.09 4.62
CA GLY A 66 15.00 21.90 5.62
C GLY A 66 15.86 23.02 5.03
N LYS A 67 16.30 23.96 5.88
CA LYS A 67 17.18 25.09 5.51
C LYS A 67 18.42 24.66 4.71
N TYR A 68 19.00 23.52 5.07
CA TYR A 68 20.19 22.94 4.43
C TYR A 68 19.86 21.88 3.36
N LYS A 69 18.66 21.93 2.79
CA LYS A 69 18.17 21.02 1.73
C LYS A 69 18.03 19.56 2.14
N THR A 70 18.02 19.26 3.45
CA THR A 70 17.59 17.96 3.97
C THR A 70 16.15 17.68 3.54
N ARG A 71 15.88 16.51 2.97
CA ARG A 71 14.53 16.09 2.56
C ARG A 71 13.98 15.11 3.57
N GLU A 72 12.74 15.31 3.97
CA GLU A 72 12.05 14.47 4.94
C GLU A 72 12.08 12.99 4.55
N LYS A 73 11.74 12.68 3.29
CA LYS A 73 11.73 11.29 2.78
C LYS A 73 13.03 10.52 3.03
N ASP A 74 14.17 11.20 2.96
CA ASP A 74 15.47 10.57 3.14
C ASP A 74 15.71 10.24 4.61
N VAL A 75 15.31 11.15 5.50
CA VAL A 75 15.49 11.00 6.96
C VAL A 75 14.56 9.93 7.50
N VAL A 76 13.28 9.95 7.15
CA VAL A 76 12.30 8.99 7.66
C VAL A 76 12.59 7.57 7.16
N LEU A 77 13.02 7.41 5.91
CA LEU A 77 13.44 6.12 5.38
C LEU A 77 14.69 5.59 6.10
N GLN A 78 15.66 6.47 6.37
CA GLN A 78 16.85 6.10 7.13
C GLN A 78 16.53 5.71 8.59
N ILE A 79 15.56 6.35 9.23
CA ILE A 79 15.10 5.99 10.57
C ILE A 79 14.39 4.64 10.52
N ALA A 80 13.44 4.44 9.60
CA ALA A 80 12.71 3.19 9.45
C ALA A 80 13.63 1.99 9.23
N ARG A 81 14.66 2.13 8.39
CA ARG A 81 15.66 1.08 8.17
C ARG A 81 16.46 0.73 9.43
N ARG A 82 16.70 1.69 10.33
CA ARG A 82 17.38 1.43 11.62
C ARG A 82 16.44 0.79 12.64
N CYS A 83 15.14 1.08 12.59
CA CYS A 83 14.15 0.44 13.45
C CYS A 83 13.78 -0.99 13.00
N ALA A 84 13.99 -1.32 11.73
CA ALA A 84 13.71 -2.64 11.17
C ALA A 84 14.83 -3.68 11.38
N LEU A 85 16.02 -3.24 11.81
CA LEU A 85 17.18 -4.08 12.14
C LEU A 85 17.21 -4.38 13.64
#